data_AF-A0A4Y2M9M5-F1
#
_entry.id   AF-A0A4Y2M9M5-F1
#
_cell.length_a   1.000
_cell.length_b   1.000
_cell.length_c   1.000
_cell.angle_alpha   90.00
_cell.angle_beta   90.00
_cell.angle_gamma   90.00
#
_symmetry.space_group_name_H-M   'P 1'
#
loop_
_entity.id
_entity.type
_entity.pdbx_description
1 polymer ?
#
loop_
_entity_poly.entity_id
_entity_poly.type
_entity_poly.pdbx_seq_one_letter_code
_entity_poly.pdbx_strand_id
1 'polypeptide(L)'
;MLPDGYIHLGEDMMLGVAEFLGCLKVHLRHYVVKNNQYIPTRTGIAISPYHWQVLSDSISTLNLESPHACLMIERKLFLSVTDTSVVFQHVFNNNNPKAGLQLSNTFLSVTHKQFRELCNVRESISQLIQKRLLGPLFLKAIREVLIVVNSDDICLDGDETDIQSILQNNLGKVLKKHIRHKLDTLKIMCEGCSSDDNQSKHTCFETRLSFMDRCIASMDIYNLAHDFVYENSQLYPYMSDSFIENLNALELFEMCKFHLSVNL
;
A
#
# COMPACT_ATOMS: atom_id res chain seq x y z
N MET A 1 19.43 -15.21 9.75
CA MET A 1 19.09 -14.52 8.48
C MET A 1 18.02 -13.48 8.76
N LEU A 2 18.01 -12.37 8.03
CA LEU A 2 16.96 -11.36 8.15
C LEU A 2 15.63 -11.94 7.60
N PRO A 3 14.46 -11.69 8.22
CA PRO A 3 13.20 -12.19 7.69
C PRO A 3 12.89 -11.61 6.30
N ASP A 4 12.17 -12.35 5.46
CA ASP A 4 11.81 -11.87 4.12
C ASP A 4 10.96 -10.58 4.17
N GLY A 5 11.29 -9.63 3.31
CA GLY A 5 10.66 -8.31 3.25
C GLY A 5 11.08 -7.36 4.37
N TYR A 6 12.20 -7.61 5.03
CA TYR A 6 12.86 -6.69 5.94
C TYR A 6 14.17 -6.17 5.36
N ILE A 7 14.51 -4.93 5.71
CA ILE A 7 15.71 -4.20 5.30
C ILE A 7 16.34 -3.58 6.55
N HIS A 8 17.66 -3.69 6.67
CA HIS A 8 18.42 -2.98 7.70
C HIS A 8 18.60 -1.52 7.30
N LEU A 9 18.27 -0.60 8.20
CA LEU A 9 18.55 0.84 8.01
C LEU A 9 19.83 1.30 8.72
N GLY A 10 20.47 0.38 9.45
CA GLY A 10 21.69 0.61 10.21
C GLY A 10 21.52 0.29 11.70
N GLU A 11 22.57 -0.25 12.29
CA GLU A 11 22.63 -0.66 13.70
C GLU A 11 21.52 -1.66 14.05
N ASP A 12 20.59 -1.26 14.90
CA ASP A 12 19.49 -2.07 15.40
C ASP A 12 18.14 -1.70 14.74
N MET A 13 18.13 -0.77 13.77
CA MET A 13 16.91 -0.31 13.10
C MET A 13 16.59 -1.16 11.87
N MET A 14 15.37 -1.66 11.82
CA MET A 14 14.85 -2.36 10.66
C MET A 14 13.57 -1.74 10.14
N LEU A 15 13.44 -1.78 8.82
CA LEU A 15 12.23 -1.51 8.08
C LEU A 15 11.70 -2.82 7.52
N GLY A 16 10.42 -3.08 7.67
CA GLY A 16 9.84 -4.29 7.06
C GLY A 16 8.36 -4.15 6.80
N VAL A 17 7.89 -4.93 5.84
CA VAL A 17 6.47 -5.07 5.56
C VAL A 17 6.00 -6.37 6.20
N ALA A 18 4.89 -6.37 6.92
CA ALA A 18 4.34 -7.58 7.53
C ALA A 18 2.81 -7.56 7.54
N GLU A 19 2.21 -8.75 7.42
CA GLU A 19 0.77 -8.95 7.62
C GLU A 19 0.52 -9.27 9.10
N PHE A 20 -0.47 -8.60 9.69
CA PHE A 20 -0.99 -8.94 11.00
C PHE A 20 -2.51 -8.87 10.96
N LEU A 21 -3.19 -9.98 11.27
CA LEU A 21 -4.65 -10.11 11.24
C LEU A 21 -5.27 -9.63 9.91
N GLY A 22 -4.72 -10.10 8.78
CA GLY A 22 -5.19 -9.71 7.44
C GLY A 22 -4.84 -8.28 7.03
N CYS A 23 -4.18 -7.50 7.88
CA CYS A 23 -3.79 -6.13 7.59
C CYS A 23 -2.28 -6.04 7.33
N LEU A 24 -1.91 -5.56 6.15
CA LEU A 24 -0.52 -5.23 5.86
C LEU A 24 -0.10 -3.96 6.61
N LYS A 25 1.11 -3.95 7.17
CA LYS A 25 1.71 -2.80 7.86
C LYS A 25 3.18 -2.68 7.47
N VAL A 26 3.66 -1.44 7.42
CA VAL A 26 5.08 -1.13 7.35
C VAL A 26 5.56 -0.85 8.76
N HIS A 27 6.58 -1.59 9.20
CA HIS A 27 7.18 -1.47 10.51
C HIS A 27 8.55 -0.85 10.40
N LEU A 28 8.74 0.25 11.12
CA LEU A 28 10.05 0.84 11.36
C LEU A 28 10.33 0.66 12.85
N ARG A 29 11.32 -0.15 13.23
CA ARG A 29 11.44 -0.66 14.60
C ARG A 29 12.86 -1.05 14.96
N HIS A 30 13.23 -0.86 16.23
CA HIS A 30 14.47 -1.38 16.79
C HIS A 30 14.37 -2.89 17.08
N TYR A 31 15.43 -3.63 16.78
CA TYR A 31 15.55 -5.07 16.99
C TYR A 31 16.76 -5.40 17.85
N VAL A 32 16.60 -6.38 18.72
CA VAL A 32 17.73 -6.96 19.45
C VAL A 32 18.05 -8.33 18.88
N VAL A 33 19.34 -8.66 18.79
CA VAL A 33 19.80 -9.99 18.39
C VAL A 33 20.01 -10.83 19.64
N LYS A 34 19.28 -11.94 19.77
CA LYS A 34 19.50 -12.95 20.81
C LYS A 34 19.54 -14.31 20.15
N ASN A 35 20.57 -15.12 20.45
CA ASN A 35 20.73 -16.47 19.89
C ASN A 35 20.61 -16.50 18.35
N ASN A 36 21.25 -15.54 17.67
CA ASN A 36 21.18 -15.36 16.20
C ASN A 36 19.77 -15.11 15.63
N GLN A 37 18.80 -14.77 16.47
CA GLN A 37 17.45 -14.38 16.09
C GLN A 37 17.23 -12.89 16.32
N TYR A 38 16.62 -12.23 15.35
CA TYR A 38 16.19 -10.84 15.45
C TYR A 38 14.85 -10.78 16.17
N ILE A 39 14.80 -10.07 17.29
CA ILE A 39 13.61 -9.94 18.12
C ILE A 39 13.15 -8.47 18.10
N PRO A 40 11.91 -8.17 17.67
CA PRO A 40 11.40 -6.80 17.66
C PRO A 40 11.27 -6.27 19.08
N THR A 41 11.75 -5.05 19.32
CA THR A 41 11.52 -4.35 20.60
C THR A 41 10.17 -3.64 20.59
N ARG A 42 9.77 -3.06 21.74
CA ARG A 42 8.59 -2.19 21.81
C ARG A 42 8.79 -0.84 21.11
N THR A 43 10.05 -0.43 20.89
CA THR A 43 10.39 0.87 20.29
C THR A 43 10.31 0.78 18.77
N GLY A 44 9.23 1.30 18.23
CA GLY A 44 8.98 1.30 16.79
C GLY A 44 7.64 1.92 16.46
N ILE A 45 7.39 2.09 15.17
CA ILE A 45 6.16 2.63 14.63
C ILE A 45 5.60 1.72 13.54
N ALA A 46 4.27 1.65 13.44
CA ALA A 46 3.58 0.86 12.43
C ALA A 46 2.76 1.79 11.55
N ILE A 47 3.06 1.80 10.25
CA ILE A 47 2.47 2.69 9.26
C ILE A 47 1.58 1.84 8.36
N SER A 48 0.37 2.31 8.02
CA SER A 48 -0.45 1.58 7.04
C SER A 48 0.11 1.80 5.62
N PRO A 49 -0.16 0.88 4.67
CA PRO A 49 0.26 1.03 3.28
C PRO A 49 -0.05 2.40 2.67
N TYR A 50 -1.28 2.90 2.84
CA TYR A 50 -1.66 4.24 2.40
C TYR A 50 -0.77 5.36 2.99
N HIS A 51 -0.61 5.41 4.31
CA HIS A 51 0.21 6.44 4.96
C HIS A 51 1.70 6.30 4.60
N TRP A 52 2.16 5.07 4.32
CA TRP A 52 3.50 4.84 3.80
C TRP A 52 3.65 5.47 2.42
N GLN A 53 2.68 5.30 1.51
CA GLN A 53 2.78 5.90 0.19
C GLN A 53 2.82 7.43 0.27
N VAL A 54 1.95 8.04 1.09
CA VAL A 54 1.97 9.50 1.30
C VAL A 54 3.30 9.95 1.91
N LEU A 55 3.85 9.20 2.87
CA LEU A 55 5.18 9.45 3.43
C LEU A 55 6.24 9.34 2.34
N SER A 56 6.28 8.26 1.57
CA SER A 56 7.28 8.02 0.51
C SER A 56 7.34 9.15 -0.51
N ASP A 57 6.17 9.68 -0.89
CA ASP A 57 6.07 10.79 -1.86
C ASP A 57 6.60 12.12 -1.30
N SER A 58 6.55 12.31 0.02
CA SER A 58 6.85 13.58 0.69
C SER A 58 8.11 13.57 1.55
N ILE A 59 8.69 12.40 1.83
CA ILE A 59 9.78 12.24 2.80
C ILE A 59 11.05 13.01 2.40
N SER A 60 11.30 13.16 1.10
CA SER A 60 12.44 13.92 0.55
C SER A 60 12.30 15.43 0.74
N THR A 61 11.10 15.94 1.03
CA THR A 61 10.85 17.37 1.27
C THR A 61 11.29 17.81 2.68
N LEU A 62 11.53 16.85 3.58
CA LEU A 62 11.93 17.14 4.96
C LEU A 62 13.40 17.57 5.00
N ASN A 63 13.65 18.86 5.23
CA ASN A 63 15.01 19.40 5.33
C ASN A 63 15.68 19.03 6.67
N LEU A 64 16.64 18.12 6.64
CA LEU A 64 17.41 17.69 7.82
C LEU A 64 18.34 18.77 8.38
N GLU A 65 18.68 19.79 7.60
CA GLU A 65 19.54 20.90 8.05
C GLU A 65 18.77 21.93 8.88
N SER A 66 17.43 21.87 8.86
CA SER A 66 16.57 22.75 9.64
C SER A 66 16.07 22.03 10.90
N PRO A 67 16.51 22.42 12.10
CA PRO A 67 16.11 21.79 13.37
C PRO A 67 14.64 22.03 13.75
N HIS A 68 13.89 22.75 12.91
CA HIS A 68 12.45 23.01 13.07
C HIS A 68 11.62 22.43 11.92
N ALA A 69 12.25 21.73 10.97
CA ALA A 69 11.52 21.08 9.89
C ALA A 69 10.62 19.97 10.47
N CYS A 70 9.38 19.95 9.98
CA CYS A 70 8.42 18.92 10.32
C CYS A 70 7.57 18.54 9.11
N LEU A 71 6.98 17.34 9.17
CA LEU A 71 6.13 16.80 8.14
C LEU A 71 4.93 16.09 8.78
N MET A 72 3.73 16.45 8.34
CA MET A 72 2.47 15.84 8.79
C MET A 72 1.89 14.98 7.68
N ILE A 73 1.69 13.70 7.96
CA ILE A 73 1.11 12.72 7.03
C ILE A 73 -0.33 12.44 7.46
N GLU A 74 -1.28 13.02 6.72
CA GLU A 74 -2.73 12.78 6.82
C GLU A 74 -3.28 12.76 8.26
N ARG A 75 -2.75 13.61 9.15
CA ARG A 75 -3.12 13.69 10.58
C ARG A 75 -3.00 12.35 11.33
N LYS A 76 -2.13 11.46 10.89
CA LYS A 76 -1.89 10.13 11.49
C LYS A 76 -0.44 9.88 11.88
N LEU A 77 0.50 10.55 11.21
CA LEU A 77 1.91 10.42 11.47
C LEU A 77 2.57 11.81 11.37
N PHE A 78 3.36 12.15 12.37
CA PHE A 78 4.12 13.39 12.46
C PHE A 78 5.60 13.08 12.53
N LEU A 79 6.39 13.79 11.72
CA LEU A 79 7.84 13.73 11.70
C LEU A 79 8.38 15.10 12.12
N SER A 80 9.38 15.12 13.00
CA SER A 80 10.11 16.34 13.35
C SER A 80 11.61 16.11 13.36
N VAL A 81 12.35 17.03 12.76
CA VAL A 81 13.81 17.03 12.76
C VAL A 81 14.32 17.55 14.10
N THR A 82 15.39 16.93 14.58
CA THR A 82 16.22 17.37 15.70
C THR A 82 17.68 17.42 15.22
N ASP A 83 18.58 17.96 16.04
CA ASP A 83 20.00 18.10 15.69
C ASP A 83 20.66 16.79 15.23
N THR A 84 20.21 15.64 15.73
CA THR A 84 20.85 14.33 15.46
C THR A 84 19.93 13.29 14.85
N SER A 85 18.61 13.53 14.87
CA SER A 85 17.62 12.51 14.53
C SER A 85 16.36 13.09 13.90
N VAL A 86 15.58 12.23 13.27
CA VAL A 86 14.18 12.48 12.91
C VAL A 86 13.31 11.66 13.84
N VAL A 87 12.34 12.33 14.47
CA VAL A 87 11.40 11.71 15.41
C VAL A 87 10.08 11.42 14.68
N PHE A 88 9.59 10.19 14.80
CA PHE A 88 8.33 9.72 14.25
C PHE A 88 7.32 9.53 15.39
N GLN A 89 6.13 10.13 15.25
CA GLN A 89 5.06 10.06 16.24
C GLN A 89 3.70 9.81 15.59
N HIS A 90 2.91 8.92 16.19
CA HIS A 90 1.51 8.82 15.81
C HIS A 90 0.74 10.06 16.25
N VAL A 91 -0.19 10.47 15.41
CA VAL A 91 -1.12 11.55 15.67
C VAL A 91 -2.49 10.94 15.89
N PHE A 92 -3.13 11.32 16.99
CA PHE A 92 -4.47 10.90 17.35
C PHE A 92 -5.41 12.09 17.31
N ASN A 93 -6.63 11.83 16.83
CA ASN A 93 -7.73 12.77 17.00
C ASN A 93 -8.45 12.38 18.28
N ASN A 94 -8.64 13.34 19.18
CA ASN A 94 -9.47 13.12 20.35
C ASN A 94 -10.93 13.08 19.90
N ASN A 95 -11.75 12.21 20.50
CA ASN A 95 -13.20 12.18 20.23
C ASN A 95 -13.90 13.49 20.61
N ASN A 96 -13.21 14.37 21.36
CA ASN A 96 -13.63 15.74 21.60
C ASN A 96 -13.13 16.67 20.46
N PRO A 97 -14.02 17.22 19.62
CA PRO A 97 -13.66 18.11 18.51
C PRO A 97 -12.91 19.37 18.93
N LYS A 98 -13.01 19.77 20.21
CA LYS A 98 -12.35 20.96 20.76
C LYS A 98 -10.91 20.72 21.24
N ALA A 99 -10.50 19.46 21.39
CA ALA A 99 -9.22 19.12 22.01
C ALA A 99 -8.02 19.08 21.03
N GLY A 100 -8.28 19.31 19.74
CA GLY A 100 -7.23 19.37 18.70
C GLY A 100 -6.55 18.02 18.43
N LEU A 101 -5.51 18.07 17.60
CA LEU A 101 -4.64 16.92 17.31
C LEU A 101 -3.69 16.68 18.48
N GLN A 102 -3.51 15.42 18.88
CA GLN A 102 -2.59 15.03 19.94
C GLN A 102 -1.50 14.11 19.39
N LEU A 103 -0.26 14.36 19.80
CA LEU A 103 0.87 13.47 19.50
C LEU A 103 0.92 12.34 20.53
N SER A 104 1.29 11.15 20.06
CA SER A 104 1.58 10.03 20.95
C SER A 104 2.73 10.36 21.90
N ASN A 105 2.59 9.95 23.16
CA ASN A 105 3.69 9.94 24.12
C ASN A 105 4.79 8.93 23.74
N THR A 106 4.48 7.97 22.85
CA THR A 106 5.46 7.05 22.27
C THR A 106 5.97 7.58 20.95
N PHE A 107 7.29 7.61 20.79
CA PHE A 107 7.94 8.04 19.56
C PHE A 107 9.05 7.08 19.16
N LEU A 108 9.44 7.13 17.89
CA LEU A 108 10.62 6.48 17.38
C LEU A 108 11.59 7.55 16.90
N SER A 109 12.82 7.55 17.42
CA SER A 109 13.89 8.40 16.92
C SER A 109 14.76 7.57 15.98
N VAL A 110 15.03 8.10 14.78
CA VAL A 110 15.99 7.51 13.84
C VAL A 110 17.08 8.53 13.55
N THR A 111 18.33 8.10 13.54
CA THR A 111 19.46 8.99 13.22
C THR A 111 19.31 9.56 11.82
N HIS A 112 19.91 10.72 11.52
CA HIS A 112 19.91 11.26 10.16
C HIS A 112 20.48 10.28 9.12
N LYS A 113 21.42 9.41 9.52
CA LYS A 113 21.96 8.35 8.66
C LYS A 113 20.91 7.30 8.34
N GLN A 114 20.22 6.78 9.35
CA GLN A 114 19.11 5.82 9.17
C GLN A 114 17.96 6.45 8.38
N PHE A 115 17.68 7.74 8.57
CA PHE A 115 16.65 8.45 7.81
C PHE A 115 17.02 8.59 6.33
N ARG A 116 18.28 8.89 6.01
CA ARG A 116 18.74 8.89 4.61
C ARG A 116 18.60 7.50 3.98
N GLU A 117 18.92 6.45 4.72
CA GLU A 117 18.73 5.08 4.21
C GLU A 117 17.24 4.76 4.01
N LEU A 118 16.38 5.17 4.93
CA LEU A 118 14.92 5.09 4.77
C LEU A 118 14.45 5.76 3.48
N CYS A 119 14.97 6.96 3.18
CA CYS A 119 14.69 7.65 1.92
C CYS A 119 15.17 6.83 0.71
N ASN A 120 16.36 6.21 0.77
CA ASN A 120 16.92 5.45 -0.35
C ASN A 120 16.09 4.20 -0.69
N VAL A 121 15.56 3.51 0.33
CA VAL A 121 14.83 2.24 0.12
C VAL A 121 13.32 2.42 -0.03
N ARG A 122 12.82 3.67 -0.02
CA ARG A 122 11.38 3.96 0.08
C ARG A 122 10.56 3.35 -1.06
N GLU A 123 11.08 3.43 -2.29
CA GLU A 123 10.41 2.94 -3.50
C GLU A 123 10.35 1.42 -3.51
N SER A 124 11.42 0.74 -3.09
CA SER A 124 11.44 -0.73 -2.96
C SER A 124 10.42 -1.23 -1.95
N ILE A 125 10.17 -0.49 -0.88
CA ILE A 125 9.13 -0.83 0.10
C ILE A 125 7.74 -0.58 -0.47
N SER A 126 7.52 0.52 -1.20
CA SER A 126 6.24 0.74 -1.90
C SER A 126 5.93 -0.37 -2.90
N GLN A 127 6.92 -0.83 -3.67
CA GLN A 127 6.78 -1.97 -4.58
C GLN A 127 6.49 -3.27 -3.82
N LEU A 128 7.17 -3.52 -2.70
CA LEU A 128 6.92 -4.70 -1.86
C LEU A 128 5.50 -4.71 -1.27
N ILE A 129 5.00 -3.55 -0.85
CA ILE A 129 3.62 -3.38 -0.37
C ILE A 129 2.64 -3.77 -1.46
N GLN A 130 2.79 -3.24 -2.67
CA GLN A 130 1.92 -3.54 -3.81
C GLN A 130 1.97 -5.03 -4.15
N LYS A 131 3.17 -5.61 -4.24
CA LYS A 131 3.34 -7.05 -4.49
C LYS A 131 2.62 -7.91 -3.44
N ARG A 132 2.67 -7.53 -2.15
CA ARG A 132 2.02 -8.30 -1.07
C ARG A 132 0.51 -8.11 -1.03
N LEU A 133 0.02 -6.88 -1.27
CA LEU A 133 -1.41 -6.58 -1.35
C LEU A 133 -2.07 -7.31 -2.53
N LEU A 134 -1.46 -7.20 -3.71
CA LEU A 134 -2.05 -7.65 -4.97
C LEU A 134 -1.72 -9.11 -5.29
N GLY A 135 -0.72 -9.70 -4.64
CA GLY A 135 -0.42 -11.12 -4.71
C GLY A 135 -1.09 -11.86 -3.56
N PRO A 136 -0.31 -12.32 -2.55
CA PRO A 136 -0.77 -13.29 -1.56
C PRO A 136 -2.03 -12.85 -0.79
N LEU A 137 -2.17 -11.57 -0.42
CA LEU A 137 -3.35 -11.10 0.31
C LEU A 137 -4.62 -11.15 -0.54
N PHE A 138 -4.55 -10.70 -1.79
CA PHE A 138 -5.69 -10.72 -2.69
C PHE A 138 -6.10 -12.15 -3.07
N LEU A 139 -5.13 -13.02 -3.39
CA LEU A 139 -5.41 -14.42 -3.70
C LEU A 139 -6.02 -15.15 -2.49
N LYS A 140 -5.53 -14.88 -1.28
CA LYS A 140 -6.12 -15.39 -0.04
C LYS A 140 -7.56 -14.89 0.14
N ALA A 141 -7.81 -13.60 -0.07
CA ALA A 141 -9.16 -13.03 0.03
C ALA A 141 -10.14 -13.66 -0.98
N ILE A 142 -9.72 -13.91 -2.22
CA ILE A 142 -10.55 -14.62 -3.22
C ILE A 142 -10.97 -16.00 -2.70
N ARG A 143 -10.01 -16.78 -2.19
CA ARG A 143 -10.29 -18.12 -1.63
C ARG A 143 -11.27 -18.05 -0.46
N GLU A 144 -11.06 -17.12 0.46
CA GLU A 144 -11.94 -16.95 1.62
C GLU A 144 -13.37 -16.59 1.21
N VAL A 145 -13.56 -15.77 0.17
CA VAL A 145 -14.89 -15.49 -0.38
C VAL A 145 -15.48 -16.73 -1.04
N LEU A 146 -14.72 -17.44 -1.89
CA LEU A 146 -15.20 -18.64 -2.60
C LEU A 146 -15.68 -19.74 -1.66
N ILE A 147 -15.01 -19.93 -0.52
CA ILE A 147 -15.45 -20.90 0.51
C ILE A 147 -16.86 -20.57 1.03
N VAL A 148 -17.24 -19.29 1.09
CA VAL A 148 -18.56 -18.86 1.59
C VAL A 148 -19.66 -19.07 0.54
N VAL A 149 -19.34 -19.00 -0.76
CA VAL A 149 -20.33 -19.04 -1.85
C VAL A 149 -20.50 -20.40 -2.53
N ASN A 150 -19.59 -21.35 -2.35
CA ASN A 150 -19.73 -22.69 -2.96
C ASN A 150 -20.64 -23.62 -2.14
N SER A 151 -21.89 -23.82 -2.58
CA SER A 151 -22.74 -24.94 -2.16
C SER A 151 -23.18 -25.90 -3.26
N ASP A 152 -23.02 -25.63 -4.56
CA ASP A 152 -23.53 -26.56 -5.58
C ASP A 152 -22.69 -26.54 -6.88
N ASP A 153 -22.18 -27.73 -7.24
CA ASP A 153 -21.40 -28.01 -8.46
C ASP A 153 -22.28 -27.83 -9.71
N ILE A 154 -21.93 -26.88 -10.57
CA ILE A 154 -22.45 -26.82 -11.94
C ILE A 154 -21.27 -26.93 -12.91
N CYS A 155 -21.16 -28.05 -13.61
CA CYS A 155 -20.18 -28.23 -14.67
C CYS A 155 -20.68 -27.50 -15.92
N LEU A 156 -19.97 -26.46 -16.35
CA LEU A 156 -20.18 -25.85 -17.67
C LEU A 156 -19.16 -26.45 -18.64
N ASP A 157 -19.52 -26.51 -19.92
CA ASP A 157 -18.71 -27.08 -21.01
C ASP A 157 -18.16 -25.90 -21.83
N GLY A 158 -16.96 -25.42 -21.46
CA GLY A 158 -16.32 -24.28 -22.12
C GLY A 158 -14.80 -24.45 -22.15
N ASP A 159 -14.16 -23.87 -23.17
CA ASP A 159 -12.70 -23.87 -23.27
C ASP A 159 -12.09 -23.13 -22.08
N GLU A 160 -11.29 -23.83 -21.29
CA GLU A 160 -10.67 -23.33 -20.07
C GLU A 160 -9.83 -22.05 -20.34
N THR A 161 -9.22 -21.95 -21.52
CA THR A 161 -8.39 -20.79 -21.89
C THR A 161 -9.21 -19.53 -22.14
N ASP A 162 -10.36 -19.66 -22.81
CA ASP A 162 -11.29 -18.55 -23.04
C ASP A 162 -11.87 -18.05 -21.71
N ILE A 163 -12.17 -18.95 -20.79
CA ILE A 163 -12.73 -18.61 -19.48
C ILE A 163 -11.71 -17.88 -18.60
N GLN A 164 -10.45 -18.31 -18.59
CA GLN A 164 -9.39 -17.59 -17.89
C GLN A 164 -9.24 -16.16 -18.40
N SER A 165 -9.29 -15.95 -19.72
CA SER A 165 -9.27 -14.62 -20.33
C SER A 165 -10.48 -13.77 -19.91
N ILE A 166 -11.67 -14.36 -19.86
CA ILE A 166 -12.89 -13.68 -19.37
C ILE A 166 -12.71 -13.24 -17.91
N LEU A 167 -12.23 -14.13 -17.04
CA LEU A 167 -12.01 -13.84 -15.62
C LEU A 167 -10.99 -12.72 -15.42
N GLN A 168 -9.87 -12.74 -16.15
CA GLN A 168 -8.86 -11.68 -16.09
C GLN A 168 -9.42 -10.33 -16.57
N ASN A 169 -10.19 -10.33 -17.66
CA ASN A 169 -10.85 -9.13 -18.16
C ASN A 169 -11.87 -8.56 -17.17
N ASN A 170 -12.64 -9.44 -16.50
CA ASN A 170 -13.60 -9.02 -15.49
C ASN A 170 -12.90 -8.49 -14.25
N LEU A 171 -11.80 -9.11 -13.80
CA LEU A 171 -10.96 -8.54 -12.75
C LEU A 171 -10.51 -7.12 -13.12
N GLY A 172 -9.97 -6.91 -14.33
CA GLY A 172 -9.57 -5.59 -14.80
C GLY A 172 -10.69 -4.53 -14.76
N LYS A 173 -11.95 -4.92 -15.03
CA LYS A 173 -13.12 -4.02 -14.89
C LYS A 173 -13.40 -3.66 -13.43
N VAL A 174 -13.42 -4.65 -12.54
CA VAL A 174 -13.62 -4.46 -11.10
C VAL A 174 -12.53 -3.57 -10.52
N LEU A 175 -11.27 -3.82 -10.89
CA LEU A 175 -10.12 -2.98 -10.49
C LEU A 175 -10.31 -1.52 -10.89
N LYS A 176 -10.64 -1.26 -12.16
CA LYS A 176 -10.88 0.11 -12.64
C LYS A 176 -12.01 0.80 -11.89
N LYS A 177 -13.08 0.07 -11.55
CA LYS A 177 -14.21 0.58 -10.75
C LYS A 177 -13.76 1.00 -9.34
N HIS A 178 -13.00 0.13 -8.66
CA HIS A 178 -12.48 0.40 -7.30
C HIS A 178 -11.49 1.57 -7.27
N ILE A 179 -10.56 1.64 -8.24
CA ILE A 179 -9.59 2.74 -8.33
C ILE A 179 -10.31 4.07 -8.58
N ARG A 180 -11.25 4.13 -9.54
CA ARG A 180 -12.03 5.35 -9.81
C ARG A 180 -12.80 5.83 -8.59
N HIS A 181 -13.49 4.93 -7.90
CA HIS A 181 -14.22 5.27 -6.69
C HIS A 181 -13.31 5.86 -5.60
N LYS A 182 -12.09 5.33 -5.45
CA LYS A 182 -11.09 5.87 -4.51
C LYS A 182 -10.57 7.24 -4.93
N LEU A 183 -10.32 7.47 -6.22
CA LEU A 183 -9.93 8.78 -6.73
C LEU A 183 -11.00 9.85 -6.43
N ASP A 184 -12.26 9.52 -6.70
CA ASP A 184 -13.40 10.39 -6.41
C ASP A 184 -13.50 10.71 -4.90
N THR A 185 -13.33 9.69 -4.05
CA THR A 185 -13.37 9.83 -2.59
C THR A 185 -12.25 10.73 -2.08
N LEU A 186 -11.04 10.57 -2.62
CA LEU A 186 -9.90 11.39 -2.26
C LEU A 186 -9.99 12.81 -2.84
N LYS A 187 -11.03 13.11 -3.65
CA LYS A 187 -11.20 14.38 -4.40
C LYS A 187 -9.94 14.78 -5.17
N ILE A 188 -9.20 13.78 -5.63
CA ILE A 188 -7.96 14.01 -6.34
C ILE A 188 -8.32 14.33 -7.79
N MET A 189 -8.42 15.61 -8.10
CA MET A 189 -8.33 16.09 -9.46
C MET A 189 -7.01 16.87 -9.59
N CYS A 190 -6.22 16.57 -10.60
CA CYS A 190 -5.13 17.45 -11.00
C CYS A 190 -5.77 18.70 -11.62
N GLU A 191 -6.19 19.64 -10.76
CA GLU A 191 -6.57 20.99 -11.16
C GLU A 191 -5.28 21.71 -11.60
N GLY A 192 -4.88 21.52 -12.85
CA GLY A 192 -3.63 22.10 -13.36
C GLY A 192 -3.07 21.45 -14.62
N CYS A 193 -3.60 20.31 -15.06
CA CYS A 193 -3.06 19.64 -16.25
C CYS A 193 -3.40 20.31 -17.60
N SER A 194 -3.98 21.53 -17.60
CA SER A 194 -4.36 22.24 -18.84
C SER A 194 -3.25 23.12 -19.44
N SER A 195 -2.04 23.14 -18.87
CA SER A 195 -0.94 23.92 -19.42
C SER A 195 -0.27 23.19 -20.59
N ASP A 196 -0.01 23.91 -21.68
CA ASP A 196 0.59 23.36 -22.90
C ASP A 196 2.08 22.96 -22.78
N ASP A 197 2.73 23.28 -21.65
CA ASP A 197 4.13 22.97 -21.41
C ASP A 197 4.38 21.46 -21.18
N ASN A 198 5.44 20.92 -21.77
CA ASN A 198 5.80 19.50 -21.67
C ASN A 198 6.29 19.15 -20.26
N GLN A 199 6.91 20.09 -19.54
CA GLN A 199 7.43 19.83 -18.19
C GLN A 199 6.30 19.72 -17.16
N SER A 200 5.25 20.52 -17.30
CA SER A 200 4.05 20.43 -16.47
C SER A 200 3.22 19.19 -16.81
N LYS A 201 3.19 18.74 -18.08
CA LYS A 201 2.59 17.46 -18.48
C LYS A 201 3.27 16.25 -17.82
N HIS A 202 4.61 16.21 -17.83
CA HIS A 202 5.36 15.14 -17.14
C HIS A 202 5.11 15.16 -15.63
N THR A 203 5.18 16.33 -15.00
CA THR A 203 4.95 16.48 -13.55
C THR A 203 3.53 16.07 -13.16
N CYS A 204 2.55 16.43 -14.00
CA CYS A 204 1.16 16.00 -13.85
C CYS A 204 1.03 14.48 -13.93
N PHE A 205 1.66 13.84 -14.92
CA PHE A 205 1.61 12.39 -15.09
C PHE A 205 2.19 11.65 -13.87
N GLU A 206 3.37 12.05 -13.39
CA GLU A 206 3.98 11.50 -12.17
C GLU A 206 3.08 11.68 -10.94
N THR A 207 2.46 12.85 -10.83
CA THR A 207 1.51 13.15 -9.75
C THR A 207 0.30 12.20 -9.81
N ARG A 208 -0.25 11.96 -11.00
CA ARG A 208 -1.35 10.99 -11.20
C ARG A 208 -0.92 9.57 -10.83
N LEU A 209 0.29 9.14 -11.22
CA LEU A 209 0.81 7.82 -10.86
C LEU A 209 0.92 7.66 -9.34
N SER A 210 1.48 8.65 -8.63
CA SER A 210 1.53 8.67 -7.18
C SER A 210 0.14 8.53 -6.55
N PHE A 211 -0.87 9.21 -7.10
CA PHE A 211 -2.25 9.07 -6.63
C PHE A 211 -2.84 7.68 -6.87
N MET A 212 -2.51 7.03 -7.98
CA MET A 212 -2.89 5.63 -8.22
C MET A 212 -2.26 4.70 -7.19
N ASP A 213 -0.98 4.90 -6.87
CA ASP A 213 -0.28 4.11 -5.86
C ASP A 213 -0.95 4.27 -4.48
N ARG A 214 -1.42 5.47 -4.13
CA ARG A 214 -2.21 5.70 -2.92
C ARG A 214 -3.57 5.02 -2.95
N CYS A 215 -4.24 4.98 -4.10
CA CYS A 215 -5.51 4.25 -4.26
C CYS A 215 -5.32 2.75 -4.03
N ILE A 216 -4.28 2.17 -4.63
CA ILE A 216 -3.91 0.76 -4.44
C ILE A 216 -3.56 0.49 -2.96
N ALA A 217 -2.73 1.35 -2.36
CA ALA A 217 -2.32 1.20 -0.97
C ALA A 217 -3.45 1.44 0.06
N SER A 218 -4.60 1.99 -0.36
CA SER A 218 -5.80 2.14 0.47
C SER A 218 -6.94 1.20 0.06
N MET A 219 -6.67 0.28 -0.86
CA MET A 219 -7.65 -0.64 -1.38
C MET A 219 -8.08 -1.64 -0.32
N ASP A 220 -9.39 -1.85 -0.23
CA ASP A 220 -9.95 -2.90 0.59
C ASP A 220 -9.93 -4.19 -0.23
N ILE A 221 -8.89 -5.00 0.01
CA ILE A 221 -8.62 -6.22 -0.74
C ILE A 221 -9.75 -7.25 -0.58
N TYR A 222 -10.42 -7.28 0.57
CA TYR A 222 -11.56 -8.17 0.80
C TYR A 222 -12.78 -7.74 0.00
N ASN A 223 -13.12 -6.45 0.04
CA ASN A 223 -14.23 -5.93 -0.76
C ASN A 223 -13.95 -6.06 -2.27
N LEU A 224 -12.71 -5.88 -2.70
CA LEU A 224 -12.31 -6.15 -4.07
C LEU A 224 -12.51 -7.62 -4.46
N ALA A 225 -12.02 -8.55 -3.63
CA ALA A 225 -12.16 -9.98 -3.87
C ALA A 225 -13.64 -10.40 -3.88
N HIS A 226 -14.43 -9.85 -2.96
CA HIS A 226 -15.87 -10.07 -2.88
C HIS A 226 -16.56 -9.65 -4.18
N ASP A 227 -16.34 -8.41 -4.64
CA ASP A 227 -16.93 -7.92 -5.89
C ASP A 227 -16.48 -8.76 -7.09
N PHE A 228 -15.20 -9.12 -7.17
CA PHE A 228 -14.69 -9.96 -8.25
C PHE A 228 -15.36 -11.33 -8.28
N VAL A 229 -15.44 -12.02 -7.14
CA VAL A 229 -16.08 -13.34 -7.04
C VAL A 229 -17.57 -13.19 -7.37
N TYR A 230 -18.29 -12.29 -6.71
CA TYR A 230 -19.73 -12.14 -6.89
C TYR A 230 -20.15 -11.76 -8.33
N GLU A 231 -19.43 -10.82 -8.97
CA GLU A 231 -19.69 -10.44 -10.38
C GLU A 231 -19.39 -11.58 -11.39
N ASN A 232 -18.74 -12.67 -10.94
CA ASN A 232 -18.43 -13.85 -11.74
C ASN A 232 -19.06 -15.13 -11.18
N SER A 233 -20.22 -15.02 -10.51
CA SER A 233 -20.91 -16.18 -9.91
C SER A 233 -21.18 -17.36 -10.84
N GLN A 234 -21.48 -17.07 -12.11
CA GLN A 234 -21.64 -18.08 -13.15
C GLN A 234 -20.35 -18.83 -13.53
N LEU A 235 -19.18 -18.38 -13.07
CA LEU A 235 -17.86 -18.95 -13.37
C LEU A 235 -17.15 -19.52 -12.14
N TYR A 236 -17.82 -19.66 -10.98
CA TYR A 236 -17.24 -20.28 -9.78
C TYR A 236 -16.51 -21.61 -10.01
N PRO A 237 -17.03 -22.55 -10.81
CA PRO A 237 -16.34 -23.82 -11.10
C PRO A 237 -14.95 -23.63 -11.72
N TYR A 238 -14.70 -22.51 -12.39
CA TYR A 238 -13.45 -22.19 -13.06
C TYR A 238 -12.51 -21.33 -12.22
N MET A 239 -12.96 -20.80 -11.09
CA MET A 239 -12.10 -20.13 -10.10
C MET A 239 -11.40 -21.15 -9.19
N SER A 240 -10.79 -22.16 -9.80
CA SER A 240 -10.06 -23.22 -9.10
C SER A 240 -8.80 -22.66 -8.42
N ASP A 241 -8.24 -23.43 -7.49
CA ASP A 241 -6.95 -23.07 -6.89
C ASP A 241 -5.86 -22.89 -7.95
N SER A 242 -5.88 -23.68 -9.03
CA SER A 242 -4.94 -23.54 -10.16
C SER A 242 -5.11 -22.19 -10.86
N PHE A 243 -6.34 -21.74 -11.12
CA PHE A 243 -6.58 -20.40 -11.67
C PHE A 243 -6.08 -19.31 -10.73
N ILE A 244 -6.40 -19.41 -9.45
CA ILE A 244 -6.03 -18.41 -8.43
C ILE A 244 -4.51 -18.31 -8.28
N GLU A 245 -3.79 -19.43 -8.29
CA GLU A 245 -2.33 -19.46 -8.19
C GLU A 245 -1.63 -18.88 -9.42
N ASN A 246 -2.22 -19.06 -10.61
CA ASN A 246 -1.70 -18.53 -11.86
C ASN A 246 -2.18 -17.11 -12.18
N LEU A 247 -3.05 -16.53 -11.35
CA LEU A 247 -3.54 -15.17 -11.54
C LEU A 247 -2.43 -14.15 -11.29
N ASN A 248 -1.89 -13.57 -12.36
CA ASN A 248 -0.96 -12.44 -12.27
C ASN A 248 -1.72 -11.13 -12.02
N ALA A 249 -2.32 -11.01 -10.83
CA ALA A 249 -3.06 -9.82 -10.44
C ALA A 249 -2.18 -8.57 -10.53
N LEU A 250 -0.94 -8.62 -10.05
CA LEU A 250 -0.01 -7.48 -10.09
C LEU A 250 0.11 -6.86 -11.49
N GLU A 251 0.27 -7.68 -12.53
CA GLU A 251 0.33 -7.20 -13.91
C GLU A 251 -0.98 -6.56 -14.38
N LEU A 252 -2.13 -7.18 -14.07
CA LEU A 252 -3.45 -6.60 -14.37
C LEU A 252 -3.65 -5.23 -13.70
N PHE A 253 -3.14 -5.09 -12.47
CA PHE A 253 -3.17 -3.82 -11.74
C PHE A 253 -2.29 -2.75 -12.39
N GLU A 254 -1.06 -3.08 -12.78
CA GLU A 254 -0.18 -2.13 -13.48
C GLU A 254 -0.78 -1.67 -14.82
N MET A 255 -1.39 -2.59 -15.56
CA MET A 255 -2.13 -2.22 -16.78
C MET A 255 -3.32 -1.29 -16.49
N CYS A 256 -4.07 -1.55 -15.42
CA CYS A 256 -5.17 -0.67 -15.01
C CYS A 256 -4.67 0.71 -14.57
N LYS A 257 -3.58 0.77 -13.80
CA LYS A 257 -2.93 2.00 -13.36
C LYS A 257 -2.48 2.84 -14.55
N PHE A 258 -1.76 2.24 -15.51
CA PHE A 258 -1.32 2.92 -16.73
C PHE A 258 -2.49 3.40 -17.58
N HIS A 259 -3.50 2.56 -17.79
CA HIS A 259 -4.68 2.94 -18.55
C HIS A 259 -5.41 4.13 -17.90
N LEU A 260 -5.57 4.14 -16.57
CA LEU A 260 -6.28 5.22 -15.89
C LEU A 260 -5.45 6.50 -15.81
N SER A 261 -4.13 6.44 -15.67
CA SER A 261 -3.28 7.64 -15.60
C SER A 261 -3.26 8.44 -16.91
N VAL A 262 -3.40 7.76 -18.04
CA VAL A 262 -3.49 8.36 -19.38
C VAL A 262 -4.89 8.92 -19.69
N ASN A 263 -5.94 8.29 -19.17
CA ASN A 263 -7.34 8.59 -19.56
C ASN A 263 -8.14 9.42 -18.53
N LEU A 264 -7.49 9.92 -17.48
CA LEU A 264 -8.05 10.91 -16.53
C LEU A 264 -7.66 12.34 -16.93
#